data_AF-A0A934DC40-F1
#
_entry.id   AF-A0A934DC40-F1
#
_cell.length_a   1.000
_cell.length_b   1.000
_cell.length_c   1.000
_cell.angle_alpha   90.00
_cell.angle_beta   90.00
_cell.angle_gamma   90.00
#
_symmetry.space_group_name_H-M   'P 1'
#
loop_
_entity.id
_entity.type
_entity.pdbx_description
1 polymer ?
#
loop_
_entity_poly.entity_id
_entity_poly.type
_entity_poly.pdbx_seq_one_letter_code
_entity_poly.pdbx_strand_id
1 'polypeptide(L)'
;MHTHFVRNYPISIAIVVAASVFSIAAVSFAAIVSGNSTTGSSSNVTITQLTLAKPASAAEGNILIATISTNDGAASNVTPPAGWTQILRTNNSNNVALLSYWKVVGASEPSSYQWQITPSTNAVGGITPYSGVDTSNPIDVSDGSTGHSKIAIAPSITTTEAGDEVVALFAQSARGSFSTPTGMTEKYDINRSSGPSLASDEALQAAAGPTGSKSSNLSPAASRQWATQTIALRQVSAPPPPPSTPIAFDAGVSNGGINPSVAITRGTSASNYVGIATAVCVSAGTVSGVTWGGSAMTQLMDEAESSGAGHAYWFYIINPSTGSQTVAAASSAICQLSALTYSGVNQSTPFDTNFDGASHSYVKNLNASVSPGTEVTTTGTTHVDNSYAVLADNYQVDITGGANATERVPKAVYDRGSVTHPAGSVSIGILNNSGSNELIDTFMIALQPAN
;
A
#
# COMPACT_ATOMS: atom_id res chain seq x y z
N MET A 1 -30.46 -16.48 -69.82
CA MET A 1 -30.71 -15.91 -68.48
C MET A 1 -30.63 -17.03 -67.47
N HIS A 2 -29.48 -17.17 -66.80
CA HIS A 2 -29.26 -18.11 -65.69
C HIS A 2 -28.72 -17.28 -64.53
N THR A 3 -29.52 -17.10 -63.48
CA THR A 3 -29.18 -16.34 -62.28
C THR A 3 -28.70 -17.30 -61.20
N HIS A 4 -27.42 -17.24 -60.85
CA HIS A 4 -26.84 -17.92 -59.69
C HIS A 4 -27.09 -17.08 -58.43
N PHE A 5 -27.87 -17.61 -57.48
CA PHE A 5 -27.97 -17.10 -56.12
C PHE A 5 -26.78 -17.61 -55.29
N VAL A 6 -25.93 -16.71 -54.81
CA VAL A 6 -24.91 -17.00 -53.79
C VAL A 6 -25.54 -16.77 -52.41
N ARG A 7 -25.53 -17.80 -51.57
CA ARG A 7 -26.09 -17.80 -50.22
C ARG A 7 -24.96 -17.51 -49.22
N ASN A 8 -24.91 -16.29 -48.69
CA ASN A 8 -23.97 -15.93 -47.62
C ASN A 8 -24.47 -16.48 -46.27
N TYR A 9 -23.65 -17.28 -45.58
CA TYR A 9 -23.84 -17.60 -44.17
C TYR A 9 -22.91 -16.71 -43.32
N PRO A 10 -23.42 -15.89 -42.39
CA PRO A 10 -22.56 -15.17 -41.45
C PRO A 10 -22.05 -16.15 -40.38
N ILE A 11 -20.73 -16.32 -40.30
CA ILE A 11 -20.05 -17.01 -39.19
C ILE A 11 -20.05 -16.05 -38.00
N SER A 12 -20.88 -16.34 -36.99
CA SER A 12 -20.84 -15.62 -35.71
C SER A 12 -19.70 -16.17 -34.87
N ILE A 13 -18.62 -15.38 -34.71
CA ILE A 13 -17.53 -15.67 -33.77
C ILE A 13 -17.94 -15.12 -32.41
N ALA A 14 -18.21 -16.02 -31.45
CA ALA A 14 -18.44 -15.65 -30.06
C ALA A 14 -17.09 -15.36 -29.38
N ILE A 15 -16.85 -14.09 -29.03
CA ILE A 15 -15.70 -13.68 -28.22
C ILE A 15 -16.01 -14.03 -26.76
N VAL A 16 -15.26 -14.97 -26.20
CA VAL A 16 -15.24 -15.24 -24.76
C VAL A 16 -14.32 -14.20 -24.12
N VAL A 17 -14.91 -13.19 -23.47
CA VAL A 17 -14.16 -12.24 -22.64
C VAL A 17 -13.83 -12.94 -21.33
N ALA A 18 -12.60 -13.44 -21.19
CA ALA A 18 -12.07 -13.86 -19.91
C ALA A 18 -11.65 -12.60 -19.12
N ALA A 19 -12.53 -12.12 -18.24
CA ALA A 19 -12.18 -11.10 -17.26
C ALA A 19 -11.21 -11.71 -16.24
N SER A 20 -9.91 -11.47 -16.41
CA SER A 20 -8.91 -11.77 -15.39
C SER A 20 -9.08 -10.77 -14.24
N VAL A 21 -9.72 -11.22 -13.17
CA VAL A 21 -9.81 -10.48 -11.91
C VAL A 21 -8.41 -10.43 -11.31
N PHE A 22 -7.80 -9.23 -11.33
CA PHE A 22 -6.53 -8.97 -10.64
C PHE A 22 -6.81 -8.94 -9.14
N SER A 23 -6.66 -10.08 -8.46
CA SER A 23 -6.59 -10.11 -7.01
C SER A 23 -5.22 -9.59 -6.60
N ILE A 24 -5.12 -8.30 -6.30
CA ILE A 24 -4.13 -7.86 -5.31
C ILE A 24 -4.50 -8.67 -4.07
N ALA A 25 -3.67 -9.62 -3.67
CA ALA A 25 -3.82 -10.23 -2.36
C ALA A 25 -3.55 -9.11 -1.37
N ALA A 26 -4.61 -8.40 -0.96
CA ALA A 26 -4.57 -7.66 0.28
C ALA A 26 -4.13 -8.69 1.32
N VAL A 27 -2.93 -8.53 1.85
CA VAL A 27 -2.50 -9.31 3.00
C VAL A 27 -3.46 -8.87 4.10
N SER A 28 -4.53 -9.64 4.29
CA SER A 28 -5.49 -9.37 5.34
C SER A 28 -4.78 -9.64 6.66
N PHE A 29 -4.46 -8.59 7.40
CA PHE A 29 -4.00 -8.74 8.78
C PHE A 29 -5.16 -9.21 9.63
N ALA A 30 -4.85 -9.96 10.68
CA ALA A 30 -5.83 -10.19 11.71
C ALA A 30 -6.19 -8.81 12.31
N ALA A 31 -7.45 -8.40 12.16
CA ALA A 31 -7.98 -7.30 12.94
C ALA A 31 -7.73 -7.58 14.43
N ILE A 32 -7.58 -6.52 15.23
CA ILE A 32 -7.53 -6.72 16.67
C ILE A 32 -8.88 -7.32 17.11
N VAL A 33 -8.83 -8.42 17.85
CA VAL A 33 -10.01 -9.06 18.42
C VAL A 33 -9.77 -9.29 19.89
N SER A 34 -10.71 -8.80 20.71
CA SER A 34 -10.70 -9.01 22.14
C SER A 34 -11.43 -10.30 22.51
N GLY A 35 -10.94 -10.99 23.54
CA GLY A 35 -11.63 -12.12 24.16
C GLY A 35 -12.46 -11.71 25.38
N ASN A 36 -12.97 -12.71 26.10
CA ASN A 36 -13.66 -12.49 27.38
C ASN A 36 -12.67 -12.08 28.47
N SER A 37 -13.06 -11.09 29.26
CA SER A 37 -12.25 -10.60 30.38
C SER A 37 -12.43 -11.46 31.63
N THR A 38 -11.42 -11.43 32.50
CA THR A 38 -11.52 -11.91 33.88
C THR A 38 -11.44 -10.73 34.84
N THR A 39 -12.12 -10.81 35.98
CA THR A 39 -12.16 -9.75 36.99
C THR A 39 -11.93 -10.30 38.39
N GLY A 40 -11.51 -9.45 39.32
CA GLY A 40 -11.27 -9.84 40.70
C GLY A 40 -11.15 -8.64 41.63
N SER A 41 -11.12 -8.91 42.93
CA SER A 41 -11.04 -7.88 43.98
C SER A 41 -10.27 -8.39 45.19
N SER A 42 -9.48 -7.53 45.84
CA SER A 42 -8.93 -7.82 47.16
C SER A 42 -10.03 -7.62 48.21
N SER A 43 -10.44 -8.71 48.85
CA SER A 43 -11.60 -8.77 49.75
C SER A 43 -11.26 -8.54 51.22
N ASN A 44 -10.23 -7.73 51.53
CA ASN A 44 -9.98 -7.21 52.89
C ASN A 44 -8.86 -6.16 52.86
N VAL A 45 -8.94 -5.11 53.68
CA VAL A 45 -7.85 -4.15 53.90
C VAL A 45 -6.62 -4.76 54.58
N THR A 46 -6.66 -6.04 54.95
CA THR A 46 -5.52 -6.83 55.45
C THR A 46 -4.81 -7.67 54.38
N ILE A 47 -5.37 -7.76 53.17
CA ILE A 47 -4.81 -8.56 52.07
C ILE A 47 -3.93 -7.63 51.22
N THR A 48 -2.63 -7.93 51.16
CA THR A 48 -1.64 -7.20 50.36
C THR A 48 -1.56 -7.69 48.91
N GLN A 49 -2.61 -8.35 48.42
CA GLN A 49 -2.60 -9.05 47.14
C GLN A 49 -3.93 -8.93 46.40
N LEU A 50 -3.86 -8.76 45.08
CA LEU A 50 -4.97 -8.92 44.16
C LEU A 50 -4.63 -10.08 43.22
N THR A 51 -5.50 -11.07 43.14
CA THR A 51 -5.33 -12.21 42.24
C THR A 51 -6.36 -12.13 41.12
N LEU A 52 -5.91 -12.17 39.87
CA LEU A 52 -6.79 -12.22 38.69
C LEU A 52 -6.47 -13.50 37.90
N ALA A 53 -7.52 -14.26 37.56
CA ALA A 53 -7.36 -15.43 36.72
C ALA A 53 -6.89 -15.04 35.31
N LYS A 54 -6.06 -15.88 34.66
CA LYS A 54 -5.77 -15.70 33.23
C LYS A 54 -7.07 -15.90 32.45
N PRO A 55 -7.42 -15.01 31.50
CA PRO A 55 -8.54 -15.27 30.59
C PRO A 55 -8.42 -16.61 29.87
N ALA A 56 -9.53 -17.35 29.79
CA ALA A 56 -9.54 -18.68 29.18
C ALA A 56 -9.21 -18.62 27.67
N SER A 57 -9.62 -17.55 26.99
CA SER A 57 -9.34 -17.30 25.57
C SER A 57 -7.94 -16.74 25.29
N ALA A 58 -7.11 -16.52 26.32
CA ALA A 58 -5.73 -16.07 26.13
C ALA A 58 -4.85 -17.21 25.59
N ALA A 59 -4.51 -17.11 24.30
CA ALA A 59 -3.58 -17.99 23.59
C ALA A 59 -2.19 -17.33 23.44
N GLU A 60 -1.16 -18.14 23.17
CA GLU A 60 0.20 -17.67 22.90
C GLU A 60 0.22 -16.60 21.78
N GLY A 61 1.01 -15.55 21.97
CA GLY A 61 1.08 -14.41 21.06
C GLY A 61 -0.01 -13.35 21.25
N ASN A 62 -1.04 -13.60 22.06
CA ASN A 62 -1.99 -12.55 22.45
C ASN A 62 -1.32 -11.54 23.39
N ILE A 63 -1.83 -10.31 23.38
CA ILE A 63 -1.53 -9.29 24.38
C ILE A 63 -2.61 -9.33 25.47
N LEU A 64 -2.19 -9.42 26.72
CA LEU A 64 -3.06 -9.20 27.87
C LEU A 64 -2.96 -7.76 28.31
N ILE A 65 -4.11 -7.08 28.46
CA ILE A 65 -4.18 -5.77 29.12
C ILE A 65 -4.80 -5.97 30.49
N ALA A 66 -4.03 -5.70 31.55
CA ALA A 66 -4.51 -5.70 32.92
C ALA A 66 -4.75 -4.27 33.38
N THR A 67 -5.90 -4.04 34.00
CA THR A 67 -6.23 -2.77 34.62
C THR A 67 -6.51 -2.97 36.10
N ILE A 68 -5.94 -2.13 36.94
CA ILE A 68 -6.03 -2.21 38.39
C ILE A 68 -6.37 -0.84 38.95
N SER A 69 -7.30 -0.82 39.89
CA SER A 69 -7.65 0.37 40.64
C SER A 69 -7.50 0.15 42.15
N THR A 70 -7.03 1.16 42.89
CA THR A 70 -6.85 1.12 44.35
C THR A 70 -7.41 2.36 45.05
N ASN A 71 -7.84 2.22 46.31
CA ASN A 71 -8.52 3.29 47.08
C ASN A 71 -7.61 4.39 47.69
N ASP A 72 -6.29 4.27 47.62
CA ASP A 72 -5.38 5.25 48.26
C ASP A 72 -4.55 6.06 47.27
N GLY A 73 -4.95 6.08 46.00
CA GLY A 73 -4.31 6.91 44.98
C GLY A 73 -2.79 6.78 44.95
N ALA A 74 -2.07 7.90 45.05
CA ALA A 74 -0.62 7.92 45.03
C ALA A 74 0.05 7.27 46.27
N ALA A 75 -0.68 7.06 47.37
CA ALA A 75 -0.15 6.45 48.58
C ALA A 75 -0.06 4.91 48.50
N SER A 76 -0.73 4.28 47.53
CA SER A 76 -0.63 2.83 47.29
C SER A 76 0.44 2.52 46.24
N ASN A 77 1.13 1.40 46.42
CA ASN A 77 2.00 0.80 45.41
C ASN A 77 1.39 -0.52 44.92
N VAL A 78 1.48 -0.77 43.62
CA VAL A 78 1.06 -2.03 42.99
C VAL A 78 2.26 -2.61 42.26
N THR A 79 2.77 -3.73 42.75
CA THR A 79 3.87 -4.45 42.10
C THR A 79 3.27 -5.54 41.21
N PRO A 80 3.50 -5.50 39.89
CA PRO A 80 2.97 -6.52 38.99
C PRO A 80 3.73 -7.84 39.11
N PRO A 81 3.10 -8.97 38.73
CA PRO A 81 3.82 -10.22 38.54
C PRO A 81 4.87 -10.11 37.42
N ALA A 82 5.84 -11.02 37.41
CA ALA A 82 6.92 -11.02 36.42
C ALA A 82 6.39 -11.08 34.97
N GLY A 83 7.04 -10.34 34.06
CA GLY A 83 6.70 -10.30 32.63
C GLY A 83 5.58 -9.35 32.24
N TRP A 84 5.06 -8.56 33.19
CA TRP A 84 4.14 -7.45 32.90
C TRP A 84 4.89 -6.13 32.83
N THR A 85 4.53 -5.30 31.86
CA THR A 85 5.07 -3.95 31.66
C THR A 85 3.99 -2.92 31.92
N GLN A 86 4.29 -1.89 32.71
CA GLN A 86 3.32 -0.82 32.98
C GLN A 86 3.14 0.05 31.73
N ILE A 87 1.88 0.33 31.37
CA ILE A 87 1.51 1.31 30.34
C ILE A 87 1.45 2.69 31.00
N LEU A 88 0.54 2.86 31.95
CA LEU A 88 0.27 4.15 32.58
C LEU A 88 -0.24 3.98 34.01
N ARG A 89 0.10 4.94 34.86
CA ARG A 89 -0.50 5.13 36.18
C ARG A 89 -1.07 6.54 36.30
N THR A 90 -2.36 6.62 36.62
CA THR A 90 -3.10 7.86 36.81
C THR A 90 -3.59 7.95 38.25
N ASN A 91 -3.10 8.92 39.03
CA ASN A 91 -3.48 9.10 40.43
C ASN A 91 -4.34 10.35 40.59
N ASN A 92 -5.52 10.22 41.21
CA ASN A 92 -6.29 11.36 41.67
C ASN A 92 -6.02 11.61 43.16
N SER A 93 -4.91 12.32 43.42
CA SER A 93 -4.37 12.52 44.76
C SER A 93 -4.22 11.17 45.49
N ASN A 94 -4.67 11.07 46.74
CA ASN A 94 -4.71 9.82 47.52
C ASN A 94 -6.11 9.19 47.58
N ASN A 95 -6.97 9.42 46.58
CA ASN A 95 -8.36 8.92 46.58
C ASN A 95 -8.56 7.70 45.68
N VAL A 96 -7.96 7.71 44.49
CA VAL A 96 -8.05 6.60 43.54
C VAL A 96 -6.83 6.60 42.64
N ALA A 97 -6.27 5.42 42.39
CA ALA A 97 -5.27 5.19 41.37
C ALA A 97 -5.83 4.26 40.32
N LEU A 98 -5.52 4.52 39.05
CA LEU A 98 -5.79 3.65 37.92
C LEU A 98 -4.45 3.28 37.28
N LEU A 99 -4.17 1.99 37.18
CA LEU A 99 -2.94 1.45 36.61
C LEU A 99 -3.29 0.49 35.49
N SER A 100 -2.55 0.56 34.39
CA SER A 100 -2.67 -0.35 33.25
C SER A 100 -1.32 -1.00 32.95
N TYR A 101 -1.37 -2.26 32.57
CA TYR A 101 -0.19 -3.08 32.25
C TYR A 101 -0.48 -3.92 31.02
N TRP A 102 0.57 -4.26 30.28
CA TRP A 102 0.51 -5.24 29.20
C TRP A 102 1.47 -6.40 29.41
N LYS A 103 1.17 -7.55 28.80
CA LYS A 103 2.04 -8.73 28.75
C LYS A 103 1.76 -9.52 27.47
N VAL A 104 2.81 -10.03 26.81
CA VAL A 104 2.67 -11.06 25.77
C VAL A 104 2.44 -12.41 26.43
N VAL A 105 1.41 -13.14 26.01
CA VAL A 105 1.15 -14.52 26.43
C VAL A 105 2.22 -15.42 25.82
N GLY A 106 3.03 -16.06 26.67
CA GLY A 106 4.01 -17.06 26.23
C GLY A 106 3.45 -18.48 26.16
N ALA A 107 4.28 -19.43 25.70
CA ALA A 107 3.96 -20.85 25.62
C ALA A 107 3.61 -21.52 26.97
N SER A 108 3.95 -20.88 28.09
CA SER A 108 3.66 -21.37 29.45
C SER A 108 3.27 -20.22 30.36
N GLU A 109 1.97 -20.10 30.64
CA GLU A 109 1.42 -19.11 31.55
C GLU A 109 0.78 -19.77 32.79
N PRO A 110 0.85 -19.14 33.97
CA PRO A 110 0.13 -19.60 35.15
C PRO A 110 -1.39 -19.44 34.96
N SER A 111 -2.17 -20.18 35.76
CA SER A 111 -3.64 -20.07 35.75
C SER A 111 -4.16 -18.74 36.31
N SER A 112 -3.33 -18.02 37.09
CA SER A 112 -3.63 -16.72 37.65
C SER A 112 -2.38 -15.88 37.85
N TYR A 113 -2.57 -14.57 37.93
CA TYR A 113 -1.54 -13.58 38.18
C TYR A 113 -1.82 -12.91 39.52
N GLN A 114 -0.76 -12.59 40.27
CA GLN A 114 -0.87 -11.97 41.59
C GLN A 114 -0.13 -10.63 41.60
N TRP A 115 -0.86 -9.56 41.90
CA TRP A 115 -0.33 -8.21 42.11
C TRP A 115 -0.16 -7.97 43.61
N GLN A 116 1.02 -7.51 44.02
CA GLN A 116 1.24 -7.11 45.41
C GLN A 116 0.82 -5.66 45.62
N ILE A 117 0.16 -5.38 46.72
CA ILE A 117 -0.38 -4.06 47.10
C ILE A 117 0.25 -3.64 48.41
N THR A 118 0.87 -2.46 48.44
CA THR A 118 1.56 -1.95 49.65
C THR A 118 1.41 -0.43 49.78
N PRO A 119 0.99 0.10 50.94
CA PRO A 119 0.38 -0.61 52.06
C PRO A 119 -0.94 -1.31 51.65
N SER A 120 -1.49 -2.16 52.50
CA SER A 120 -2.72 -2.89 52.19
C SER A 120 -3.90 -1.92 52.01
N THR A 121 -4.58 -2.04 50.89
CA THR A 121 -5.77 -1.23 50.56
C THR A 121 -6.74 -2.02 49.69
N ASN A 122 -7.93 -1.47 49.52
CA ASN A 122 -8.91 -2.03 48.61
C ASN A 122 -8.43 -1.89 47.16
N ALA A 123 -8.48 -2.99 46.42
CA ALA A 123 -8.18 -3.00 45.00
C ALA A 123 -9.17 -3.85 44.21
N VAL A 124 -9.38 -3.46 42.97
CA VAL A 124 -10.09 -4.23 41.95
C VAL A 124 -9.25 -4.28 40.69
N GLY A 125 -9.49 -5.28 39.86
CA GLY A 125 -8.87 -5.30 38.54
C GLY A 125 -9.52 -6.28 37.59
N GLY A 126 -9.16 -6.13 36.31
CA GLY A 126 -9.57 -7.03 35.25
C GLY A 126 -8.47 -7.22 34.22
N ILE A 127 -8.53 -8.33 33.49
CA ILE A 127 -7.64 -8.64 32.36
C ILE A 127 -8.48 -8.91 31.13
N THR A 128 -8.17 -8.25 30.01
CA THR A 128 -8.74 -8.54 28.69
C THR A 128 -7.64 -9.03 27.75
N PRO A 129 -7.81 -10.18 27.07
CA PRO A 129 -6.88 -10.64 26.04
C PRO A 129 -7.23 -10.04 24.67
N TYR A 130 -6.21 -9.69 23.90
CA TYR A 130 -6.30 -9.18 22.53
C TYR A 130 -5.41 -9.99 21.59
N SER A 131 -5.97 -10.51 20.50
CA SER A 131 -5.20 -11.04 19.37
C SER A 131 -5.03 -9.98 18.29
N GLY A 132 -4.05 -10.12 17.40
CA GLY A 132 -3.81 -9.19 16.28
C GLY A 132 -3.04 -7.91 16.65
N VAL A 133 -2.64 -7.76 17.92
CA VAL A 133 -1.80 -6.65 18.41
C VAL A 133 -0.32 -6.95 18.12
N ASP A 134 0.47 -5.94 17.76
CA ASP A 134 1.92 -6.06 17.61
C ASP A 134 2.59 -6.46 18.94
N THR A 135 3.22 -7.63 18.98
CA THR A 135 3.85 -8.13 20.22
C THR A 135 5.19 -7.49 20.54
N SER A 136 5.80 -6.80 19.59
CA SER A 136 7.06 -6.07 19.76
C SER A 136 6.83 -4.67 20.32
N ASN A 137 5.78 -3.98 19.86
CA ASN A 137 5.41 -2.62 20.26
C ASN A 137 3.88 -2.49 20.42
N PRO A 138 3.28 -3.08 21.47
CA PRO A 138 1.83 -3.26 21.56
C PRO A 138 1.03 -1.98 21.84
N ILE A 139 1.68 -0.92 22.31
CA ILE A 139 1.03 0.35 22.66
C ILE A 139 1.46 1.39 21.63
N ASP A 140 0.48 1.97 20.94
CA ASP A 140 0.73 3.10 20.04
C ASP A 140 0.85 4.40 20.82
N VAL A 141 -0.20 4.75 21.55
CA VAL A 141 -0.26 5.96 22.39
C VAL A 141 -1.17 5.73 23.59
N SER A 142 -0.89 6.40 24.71
CA SER A 142 -1.79 6.41 25.87
C SER A 142 -1.74 7.74 26.60
N ASP A 143 -2.86 8.10 27.24
CA ASP A 143 -2.96 9.27 28.10
C ASP A 143 -3.97 9.05 29.23
N GLY A 144 -3.88 9.86 30.29
CA GLY A 144 -4.72 9.74 31.48
C GLY A 144 -5.25 11.07 31.98
N SER A 145 -6.43 11.04 32.59
CA SER A 145 -7.06 12.23 33.18
C SER A 145 -7.64 11.94 34.56
N THR A 146 -7.88 13.00 35.33
CA THR A 146 -8.49 12.92 36.66
C THR A 146 -9.48 14.05 36.85
N GLY A 147 -10.43 13.87 37.78
CA GLY A 147 -11.36 14.93 38.13
C GLY A 147 -12.30 14.57 39.27
N HIS A 148 -13.23 15.49 39.56
CA HIS A 148 -14.25 15.32 40.58
C HIS A 148 -15.61 15.79 40.05
N SER A 149 -16.42 14.86 39.57
CA SER A 149 -17.71 15.15 38.91
C SER A 149 -18.58 13.90 38.84
N LYS A 150 -19.76 14.03 38.24
CA LYS A 150 -20.70 12.92 37.96
C LYS A 150 -20.40 12.17 36.65
N ILE A 151 -19.45 12.69 35.87
CA ILE A 151 -19.09 12.18 34.53
C ILE A 151 -17.57 12.06 34.49
N ALA A 152 -17.08 10.83 34.38
CA ALA A 152 -15.66 10.59 34.17
C ALA A 152 -15.32 10.77 32.69
N ILE A 153 -14.25 11.50 32.40
CA ILE A 153 -13.84 11.83 31.03
C ILE A 153 -12.44 11.28 30.79
N ALA A 154 -12.31 10.33 29.88
CA ALA A 154 -11.03 9.85 29.37
C ALA A 154 -10.54 10.77 28.22
N PRO A 155 -9.25 11.13 28.19
CA PRO A 155 -8.72 12.10 27.23
C PRO A 155 -8.79 11.59 25.78
N SER A 156 -8.77 12.51 24.81
CA SER A 156 -8.53 12.12 23.41
C SER A 156 -7.04 11.87 23.23
N ILE A 157 -6.69 10.78 22.55
CA ILE A 157 -5.33 10.50 22.06
C ILE A 157 -5.34 10.58 20.54
N THR A 158 -4.17 10.77 19.92
CA THR A 158 -4.02 10.76 18.46
C THR A 158 -3.22 9.54 18.06
N THR A 159 -3.89 8.55 17.46
CA THR A 159 -3.21 7.33 16.99
C THR A 159 -2.35 7.63 15.78
N THR A 160 -1.23 6.92 15.66
CA THR A 160 -0.25 7.08 14.57
C THR A 160 -0.49 6.08 13.44
N GLU A 161 -1.17 4.98 13.73
CA GLU A 161 -1.48 3.92 12.77
C GLU A 161 -3.01 3.72 12.64
N ALA A 162 -3.41 3.09 11.54
CA ALA A 162 -4.80 2.74 11.25
C ALA A 162 -5.10 1.33 11.77
N GLY A 163 -6.32 1.10 12.25
CA GLY A 163 -6.74 -0.22 12.73
C GLY A 163 -6.40 -0.50 14.19
N ASP A 164 -5.89 0.50 14.91
CA ASP A 164 -5.66 0.41 16.36
C ASP A 164 -6.96 0.18 17.13
N GLU A 165 -6.86 -0.56 18.23
CA GLU A 165 -7.98 -0.75 19.16
C GLU A 165 -7.85 0.25 20.31
N VAL A 166 -8.87 1.10 20.50
CA VAL A 166 -8.89 2.12 21.55
C VAL A 166 -9.60 1.58 22.77
N VAL A 167 -8.86 1.43 23.87
CA VAL A 167 -9.37 1.00 25.17
C VAL A 167 -9.53 2.23 26.07
N ALA A 168 -10.74 2.45 26.58
CA ALA A 168 -11.06 3.46 27.58
C ALA A 168 -11.26 2.80 28.94
N LEU A 169 -10.52 3.29 29.93
CA LEU A 169 -10.52 2.76 31.29
C LEU A 169 -11.04 3.82 32.25
N PHE A 170 -11.92 3.42 33.17
CA PHE A 170 -12.54 4.32 34.13
C PHE A 170 -12.46 3.77 35.54
N ALA A 171 -12.02 4.58 36.50
CA ALA A 171 -12.03 4.26 37.91
C ALA A 171 -12.64 5.39 38.75
N GLN A 172 -13.32 5.03 39.83
CA GLN A 172 -13.84 5.98 40.82
C GLN A 172 -13.55 5.50 42.25
N SER A 173 -13.38 6.44 43.18
CA SER A 173 -12.99 6.19 44.57
C SER A 173 -14.09 5.61 45.48
N ALA A 174 -15.20 5.13 44.90
CA ALA A 174 -16.38 4.69 45.63
C ALA A 174 -17.08 3.55 44.91
N ARG A 175 -18.06 2.93 45.58
CA ARG A 175 -18.99 2.01 44.92
C ARG A 175 -19.80 2.77 43.88
N GLY A 176 -19.73 2.29 42.64
CA GLY A 176 -20.60 2.70 41.57
C GLY A 176 -20.42 1.86 40.31
N SER A 177 -21.18 2.19 39.28
CA SER A 177 -21.06 1.67 37.92
C SER A 177 -20.84 2.83 36.94
N PHE A 178 -20.52 2.47 35.71
CA PHE A 178 -20.17 3.34 34.60
C PHE A 178 -21.17 3.13 33.47
N SER A 179 -21.50 4.17 32.71
CA SER A 179 -22.18 3.98 31.43
C SER A 179 -21.16 3.75 30.32
N THR A 180 -21.43 2.84 29.40
CA THR A 180 -20.61 2.66 28.19
C THR A 180 -20.55 3.97 27.39
N PRO A 181 -19.35 4.49 27.07
CA PRO A 181 -19.21 5.65 26.18
C PRO A 181 -19.81 5.38 24.80
N THR A 182 -20.35 6.41 24.15
CA THR A 182 -20.95 6.28 22.82
C THR A 182 -19.94 5.74 21.80
N GLY A 183 -20.38 4.73 21.03
CA GLY A 183 -19.56 4.10 19.99
C GLY A 183 -18.53 3.08 20.51
N MET A 184 -18.57 2.74 21.81
CA MET A 184 -17.71 1.73 22.41
C MET A 184 -18.51 0.50 22.85
N THR A 185 -17.81 -0.60 23.06
CA THR A 185 -18.33 -1.85 23.62
C THR A 185 -17.75 -2.08 25.01
N GLU A 186 -18.62 -2.35 25.99
CA GLU A 186 -18.20 -2.65 27.35
C GLU A 186 -17.57 -4.04 27.45
N LYS A 187 -16.46 -4.15 28.21
CA LYS A 187 -15.80 -5.42 28.53
C LYS A 187 -16.14 -5.91 29.92
N TYR A 188 -16.13 -5.01 30.89
CA TYR A 188 -16.54 -5.29 32.25
C TYR A 188 -16.80 -3.99 33.01
N ASP A 189 -17.65 -4.10 34.03
CA ASP A 189 -17.84 -3.13 35.10
C ASP A 189 -17.77 -3.86 36.45
N ILE A 190 -16.88 -3.41 37.34
CA ILE A 190 -16.67 -3.95 38.67
C ILE A 190 -17.10 -2.92 39.70
N ASN A 191 -18.16 -3.25 40.43
CA ASN A 191 -18.80 -2.37 41.41
C ASN A 191 -18.58 -2.81 42.87
N ARG A 192 -17.44 -2.45 43.46
CA ARG A 192 -17.06 -2.87 44.82
C ARG A 192 -17.74 -2.05 45.91
N SER A 193 -18.24 -2.69 46.96
CA SER A 193 -19.04 -2.08 48.04
C SER A 193 -18.39 -0.92 48.80
N SER A 194 -17.07 -0.90 48.93
CA SER A 194 -16.30 0.21 49.55
C SER A 194 -15.33 0.89 48.58
N GLY A 195 -15.54 0.75 47.27
CA GLY A 195 -14.64 1.26 46.24
C GLY A 195 -13.26 0.56 46.24
N PRO A 196 -12.41 0.82 45.25
CA PRO A 196 -12.76 1.57 44.05
C PRO A 196 -13.63 0.73 43.13
N SER A 197 -14.33 1.37 42.21
CA SER A 197 -14.97 0.70 41.07
C SER A 197 -14.14 0.91 39.80
N LEU A 198 -14.25 -0.02 38.85
CA LEU A 198 -13.47 -0.02 37.60
C LEU A 198 -14.32 -0.49 36.42
N ALA A 199 -14.19 0.17 35.27
CA ALA A 199 -14.75 -0.29 34.00
C ALA A 199 -13.73 -0.20 32.86
N SER A 200 -13.96 -1.02 31.83
CA SER A 200 -13.19 -1.04 30.59
C SER A 200 -14.13 -1.14 29.41
N ASP A 201 -13.93 -0.25 28.44
CA ASP A 201 -14.66 -0.20 27.18
C ASP A 201 -13.65 -0.16 26.02
N GLU A 202 -14.04 -0.62 24.84
CA GLU A 202 -13.17 -0.62 23.66
C GLU A 202 -13.89 -0.21 22.37
N ALA A 203 -13.13 0.26 21.38
CA ALA A 203 -13.59 0.53 20.03
C ALA A 203 -12.44 0.55 19.02
N LEU A 204 -12.69 0.06 17.81
CA LEU A 204 -11.79 0.16 16.68
C LEU A 204 -11.62 1.61 16.20
N GLN A 205 -10.36 2.05 16.04
CA GLN A 205 -9.98 3.29 15.37
C GLN A 205 -9.51 2.98 13.94
N ALA A 206 -10.45 2.99 13.00
CA ALA A 206 -10.21 2.53 11.62
C ALA A 206 -9.14 3.33 10.85
N ALA A 207 -8.91 4.60 11.20
CA ALA A 207 -7.91 5.46 10.59
C ALA A 207 -7.12 6.21 11.66
N ALA A 208 -5.83 6.44 11.40
CA ALA A 208 -4.96 7.23 12.26
C ALA A 208 -5.57 8.62 12.51
N GLY A 209 -5.50 9.10 13.76
CA GLY A 209 -6.06 10.40 14.13
C GLY A 209 -6.61 10.48 15.54
N PRO A 210 -7.27 11.60 15.89
CA PRO A 210 -7.81 11.80 17.23
C PRO A 210 -8.98 10.84 17.49
N THR A 211 -8.94 10.17 18.64
CA THR A 211 -10.00 9.23 19.07
C THR A 211 -11.25 9.93 19.60
N GLY A 212 -11.13 11.21 19.96
CA GLY A 212 -12.14 11.95 20.71
C GLY A 212 -12.18 11.51 22.18
N SER A 213 -12.55 12.44 23.06
CA SER A 213 -12.68 12.14 24.49
C SER A 213 -13.83 11.17 24.75
N LYS A 214 -13.63 10.21 25.66
CA LYS A 214 -14.64 9.21 26.01
C LYS A 214 -15.27 9.55 27.35
N SER A 215 -16.59 9.70 27.39
CA SER A 215 -17.32 10.14 28.60
C SER A 215 -18.18 9.00 29.15
N SER A 216 -18.11 8.79 30.47
CA SER A 216 -18.92 7.81 31.19
C SER A 216 -19.65 8.45 32.36
N ASN A 217 -20.97 8.29 32.43
CA ASN A 217 -21.78 8.72 33.56
C ASN A 217 -21.58 7.78 34.75
N LEU A 218 -21.39 8.34 35.93
CA LEU A 218 -21.23 7.57 37.17
C LEU A 218 -22.60 7.31 37.81
N SER A 219 -22.83 6.07 38.23
CA SER A 219 -24.03 5.67 38.97
C SER A 219 -23.66 5.13 40.37
N PRO A 220 -24.37 5.50 41.45
CA PRO A 220 -25.41 6.53 41.49
C PRO A 220 -24.84 7.92 41.14
N ALA A 221 -25.68 8.79 40.58
CA ALA A 221 -25.29 10.09 40.04
C ALA A 221 -24.82 11.08 41.13
N ALA A 222 -23.60 10.88 41.61
CA ALA A 222 -22.93 11.67 42.64
C ALA A 222 -21.54 12.10 42.14
N SER A 223 -21.06 13.25 42.58
CA SER A 223 -19.70 13.67 42.25
C SER A 223 -18.69 12.78 42.98
N ARG A 224 -17.77 12.17 42.23
CA ARG A 224 -16.74 11.26 42.74
C ARG A 224 -15.38 11.67 42.21
N GLN A 225 -14.35 11.42 42.99
CA GLN A 225 -12.98 11.43 42.51
C GLN A 225 -12.82 10.27 41.53
N TRP A 226 -12.40 10.57 40.32
CA TRP A 226 -12.19 9.59 39.27
C TRP A 226 -10.80 9.75 38.64
N ALA A 227 -10.32 8.64 38.07
CA ALA A 227 -9.14 8.56 37.22
C ALA A 227 -9.51 7.77 35.97
N THR A 228 -9.06 8.22 34.82
CA THR A 228 -9.37 7.63 33.51
C THR A 228 -8.10 7.47 32.69
N GLN A 229 -8.13 6.55 31.73
CA GLN A 229 -7.08 6.37 30.74
C GLN A 229 -7.69 6.07 29.38
N THR A 230 -7.01 6.48 28.31
CA THR A 230 -7.27 6.02 26.95
C THR A 230 -5.97 5.47 26.39
N ILE A 231 -6.03 4.25 25.85
CA ILE A 231 -4.88 3.50 25.36
C ILE A 231 -5.21 3.03 23.94
N ALA A 232 -4.33 3.25 22.99
CA ALA A 232 -4.40 2.67 21.65
C ALA A 232 -3.47 1.46 21.56
N LEU A 233 -4.05 0.29 21.26
CA LEU A 233 -3.31 -0.93 21.00
C LEU A 233 -2.94 -1.00 19.52
N ARG A 234 -1.65 -1.16 19.24
CA ARG A 234 -1.11 -1.15 17.89
C ARG A 234 -1.49 -2.43 17.15
N GLN A 235 -2.17 -2.33 16.02
CA GLN A 235 -2.40 -3.49 15.17
C GLN A 235 -1.07 -4.00 14.58
N VAL A 236 -0.92 -5.31 14.39
CA VAL A 236 0.22 -5.84 13.65
C VAL A 236 0.25 -5.23 12.23
N SER A 237 1.30 -4.48 11.91
CA SER A 237 1.45 -3.80 10.63
C SER A 237 2.04 -4.70 9.55
N ALA A 238 1.76 -4.37 8.28
CA ALA A 238 2.40 -5.01 7.14
C ALA A 238 3.91 -4.72 7.13
N PRO A 239 4.76 -5.68 6.72
CA PRO A 239 6.07 -5.31 6.20
C PRO A 239 5.85 -4.26 5.10
N PRO A 240 6.66 -3.17 5.05
CA PRO A 240 6.58 -2.23 3.95
C PRO A 240 6.73 -3.00 2.62
N PRO A 241 5.97 -2.64 1.57
CA PRO A 241 6.14 -3.27 0.27
C PRO A 241 7.62 -3.16 -0.14
N PRO A 242 8.18 -4.20 -0.79
CA PRO A 242 9.57 -4.16 -1.23
C PRO A 242 9.79 -2.90 -2.10
N PRO A 243 10.95 -2.23 -1.96
CA PRO A 243 11.25 -1.06 -2.77
C PRO A 243 11.30 -1.49 -4.24
N SER A 244 10.42 -0.94 -5.06
CA SER A 244 10.46 -1.16 -6.51
C SER A 244 11.77 -0.63 -7.06
N THR A 245 12.46 -1.42 -7.91
CA THR A 245 13.63 -0.91 -8.61
C THR A 245 13.16 0.10 -9.66
N PRO A 246 13.62 1.36 -9.63
CA PRO A 246 13.23 2.33 -10.64
C PRO A 246 13.60 1.83 -12.04
N ILE A 247 12.68 1.99 -12.99
CA ILE A 247 13.02 1.76 -14.40
C ILE A 247 14.02 2.82 -14.82
N ALA A 248 15.13 2.39 -15.42
CA ALA A 248 16.15 3.28 -15.93
C ALA A 248 16.52 2.90 -17.36
N PHE A 249 16.61 3.92 -18.22
CA PHE A 249 17.21 3.80 -19.54
C PHE A 249 18.68 3.37 -19.43
N ASP A 250 19.08 2.38 -20.23
CA ASP A 250 20.46 1.90 -20.29
C ASP A 250 21.11 2.31 -21.63
N ALA A 251 22.40 2.66 -21.58
CA ALA A 251 23.14 3.45 -22.55
C ALA A 251 23.34 2.81 -23.95
N GLY A 252 22.68 1.69 -24.25
CA GLY A 252 22.68 1.06 -25.56
C GLY A 252 21.79 1.81 -26.54
N VAL A 253 22.37 2.77 -27.25
CA VAL A 253 21.71 3.45 -28.37
C VAL A 253 22.32 3.00 -29.68
N SER A 254 21.46 2.61 -30.62
CA SER A 254 21.84 2.21 -31.96
C SER A 254 21.20 3.19 -32.96
N ASN A 255 21.99 4.04 -33.63
CA ASN A 255 21.47 4.97 -34.64
C ASN A 255 21.01 4.21 -35.88
N GLY A 256 19.82 4.56 -36.37
CA GLY A 256 19.09 3.89 -37.45
C GLY A 256 19.98 3.44 -38.62
N GLY A 257 20.09 2.13 -38.80
CA GLY A 257 20.65 1.52 -40.00
C GLY A 257 19.59 1.46 -41.10
N ILE A 258 20.00 1.68 -42.35
CA ILE A 258 19.20 1.35 -43.54
C ILE A 258 19.66 -0.06 -43.98
N ASN A 259 18.73 -1.03 -44.04
CA ASN A 259 18.93 -2.48 -44.25
C ASN A 259 19.57 -3.25 -43.07
N PRO A 260 18.86 -4.25 -42.54
CA PRO A 260 17.92 -4.09 -41.44
C PRO A 260 18.58 -4.49 -40.13
N SER A 261 19.78 -3.98 -39.87
CA SER A 261 20.50 -4.29 -38.64
C SER A 261 21.14 -3.07 -38.02
N VAL A 262 21.20 -3.07 -36.70
CA VAL A 262 21.76 -1.98 -35.91
C VAL A 262 22.55 -2.57 -34.73
N ALA A 263 23.69 -1.97 -34.41
CA ALA A 263 24.52 -2.42 -33.29
C ALA A 263 24.09 -1.72 -32.00
N ILE A 264 23.86 -2.50 -30.94
CA ILE A 264 23.49 -2.01 -29.62
C ILE A 264 24.44 -2.57 -28.57
N THR A 265 24.80 -1.77 -27.57
CA THR A 265 25.59 -2.25 -26.42
C THR A 265 24.76 -2.15 -25.17
N ARG A 266 24.36 -3.29 -24.61
CA ARG A 266 23.65 -3.33 -23.34
C ARG A 266 24.65 -3.23 -22.17
N GLY A 267 24.33 -2.39 -21.19
CA GLY A 267 25.04 -2.26 -19.93
C GLY A 267 24.92 -3.49 -19.03
N THR A 268 25.85 -3.59 -18.07
CA THR A 268 25.97 -4.76 -17.17
C THR A 268 25.73 -4.41 -15.70
N SER A 269 25.55 -3.13 -15.38
CA SER A 269 25.57 -2.63 -14.00
C SER A 269 24.23 -2.71 -13.26
N ALA A 270 23.16 -3.12 -13.95
CA ALA A 270 21.81 -3.19 -13.40
C ALA A 270 21.21 -4.60 -13.59
N SER A 271 19.96 -4.79 -13.17
CA SER A 271 19.23 -6.06 -13.27
C SER A 271 17.90 -5.84 -14.01
N ASN A 272 17.24 -6.95 -14.39
CA ASN A 272 15.88 -6.94 -14.93
C ASN A 272 15.74 -6.10 -16.20
N TYR A 273 16.43 -6.52 -17.26
CA TYR A 273 16.47 -5.75 -18.48
C TYR A 273 15.38 -6.15 -19.46
N VAL A 274 14.87 -5.17 -20.20
CA VAL A 274 14.06 -5.37 -21.39
C VAL A 274 14.72 -4.64 -22.55
N GLY A 275 14.89 -5.33 -23.67
CA GLY A 275 15.31 -4.73 -24.94
C GLY A 275 14.08 -4.44 -25.78
N ILE A 276 14.00 -3.26 -26.37
CA ILE A 276 12.94 -2.85 -27.28
C ILE A 276 13.55 -2.55 -28.63
N ALA A 277 12.92 -3.02 -29.70
CA ALA A 277 13.31 -2.72 -31.06
C ALA A 277 12.10 -2.18 -31.84
N THR A 278 12.31 -1.12 -32.61
CA THR A 278 11.29 -0.51 -33.47
C THR A 278 11.74 -0.59 -34.92
N ALA A 279 10.87 -1.08 -35.81
CA ALA A 279 11.11 -1.11 -37.25
C ALA A 279 10.02 -0.29 -37.95
N VAL A 280 10.43 0.73 -38.68
CA VAL A 280 9.52 1.63 -39.42
C VAL A 280 9.81 1.49 -40.91
N CYS A 281 8.84 1.02 -41.68
CA CYS A 281 9.02 0.63 -43.08
C CYS A 281 8.36 1.62 -44.04
N VAL A 282 9.04 1.99 -45.12
CA VAL A 282 8.60 3.07 -46.05
C VAL A 282 7.76 2.59 -47.23
N SER A 283 7.49 1.30 -47.29
CA SER A 283 6.68 0.66 -48.33
C SER A 283 5.90 -0.49 -47.72
N ALA A 284 4.89 -0.98 -48.46
CA ALA A 284 3.96 -2.05 -48.04
C ALA A 284 4.60 -3.44 -47.81
N GLY A 285 5.90 -3.53 -47.54
CA GLY A 285 6.54 -4.77 -47.13
C GLY A 285 6.36 -5.04 -45.64
N THR A 286 6.54 -6.30 -45.27
CA THR A 286 6.34 -6.82 -43.92
C THR A 286 7.66 -7.08 -43.20
N VAL A 287 7.66 -6.86 -41.89
CA VAL A 287 8.69 -7.37 -40.98
C VAL A 287 8.21 -8.71 -40.41
N SER A 288 8.87 -9.80 -40.74
CA SER A 288 8.50 -11.14 -40.30
C SER A 288 9.10 -11.55 -38.96
N GLY A 289 10.06 -10.77 -38.44
CA GLY A 289 10.62 -10.94 -37.11
C GLY A 289 11.84 -10.08 -36.86
N VAL A 290 12.18 -9.91 -35.58
CA VAL A 290 13.39 -9.20 -35.14
C VAL A 290 14.17 -10.10 -34.20
N THR A 291 15.50 -10.03 -34.29
CA THR A 291 16.42 -10.76 -33.42
C THR A 291 17.34 -9.82 -32.66
N TRP A 292 17.70 -10.20 -31.43
CA TRP A 292 18.69 -9.54 -30.58
C TRP A 292 19.86 -10.49 -30.35
N GLY A 293 21.02 -10.24 -30.97
CA GLY A 293 22.16 -11.15 -30.86
C GLY A 293 21.85 -12.56 -31.38
N GLY A 294 20.89 -12.68 -32.32
CA GLY A 294 20.38 -13.95 -32.84
C GLY A 294 19.20 -14.56 -32.07
N SER A 295 18.85 -14.04 -30.88
CA SER A 295 17.65 -14.47 -30.14
C SER A 295 16.40 -13.79 -30.68
N ALA A 296 15.32 -14.54 -30.93
CA ALA A 296 14.06 -13.97 -31.41
C ALA A 296 13.41 -13.05 -30.37
N MET A 297 12.91 -11.90 -30.83
CA MET A 297 12.12 -10.95 -30.04
C MET A 297 10.63 -11.21 -30.24
N THR A 298 9.83 -10.85 -29.25
CA THR A 298 8.37 -10.94 -29.27
C THR A 298 7.76 -9.67 -29.86
N GLN A 299 6.86 -9.80 -30.83
CA GLN A 299 6.16 -8.65 -31.40
C GLN A 299 5.16 -8.08 -30.40
N LEU A 300 5.20 -6.77 -30.20
CA LEU A 300 4.30 -5.99 -29.35
C LEU A 300 3.17 -5.36 -30.17
N MET A 301 3.51 -4.77 -31.33
CA MET A 301 2.52 -4.20 -32.25
C MET A 301 3.02 -4.20 -33.70
N ASP A 302 2.05 -4.16 -34.63
CA ASP A 302 2.20 -3.89 -36.06
C ASP A 302 1.04 -2.99 -36.44
N GLU A 303 1.36 -1.73 -36.69
CA GLU A 303 0.36 -0.72 -37.00
C GLU A 303 0.64 -0.10 -38.37
N ALA A 304 -0.40 -0.11 -39.20
CA ALA A 304 -0.37 0.62 -40.46
C ALA A 304 -0.23 2.12 -40.17
N GLU A 305 0.73 2.75 -40.83
CA GLU A 305 0.91 4.19 -40.70
C GLU A 305 -0.27 4.91 -41.33
N SER A 306 -0.67 6.01 -40.69
CA SER A 306 -1.81 6.81 -41.12
C SER A 306 -1.57 7.53 -42.46
N SER A 307 -0.31 7.58 -42.92
CA SER A 307 0.14 8.07 -44.23
C SER A 307 -0.24 7.13 -45.39
N GLY A 308 -0.59 5.87 -45.10
CA GLY A 308 -0.90 4.83 -46.08
C GLY A 308 0.30 4.27 -46.84
N ALA A 309 1.54 4.68 -46.51
CA ALA A 309 2.75 4.30 -47.22
C ALA A 309 3.63 3.28 -46.47
N GLY A 310 3.44 3.10 -45.16
CA GLY A 310 4.36 2.37 -44.28
C GLY A 310 3.70 1.62 -43.12
N HIS A 311 4.52 0.90 -42.36
CA HIS A 311 4.12 0.16 -41.15
C HIS A 311 5.13 0.39 -40.03
N ALA A 312 4.62 0.54 -38.81
CA ALA A 312 5.41 0.63 -37.59
C ALA A 312 5.30 -0.68 -36.79
N TYR A 313 6.43 -1.32 -36.55
CA TYR A 313 6.54 -2.56 -35.79
C TYR A 313 7.34 -2.36 -34.53
N TRP A 314 6.89 -2.94 -33.43
CA TRP A 314 7.63 -2.96 -32.18
C TRP A 314 7.81 -4.38 -31.69
N PHE A 315 8.99 -4.65 -31.16
CA PHE A 315 9.38 -5.93 -30.61
C PHE A 315 10.06 -5.73 -29.26
N TYR A 316 9.95 -6.73 -28.39
CA TYR A 316 10.65 -6.74 -27.12
C TYR A 316 11.30 -8.08 -26.82
N ILE A 317 12.31 -8.06 -25.95
CA ILE A 317 12.92 -9.25 -25.38
C ILE A 317 13.21 -9.04 -23.90
N ILE A 318 12.89 -10.05 -23.11
CA ILE A 318 13.14 -10.10 -21.67
C ILE A 318 14.55 -10.63 -21.44
N ASN A 319 15.32 -9.99 -20.58
CA ASN A 319 16.73 -10.30 -20.31
C ASN A 319 17.56 -10.57 -21.59
N PRO A 320 17.70 -9.59 -22.50
CA PRO A 320 18.57 -9.75 -23.68
C PRO A 320 20.00 -10.17 -23.34
N SER A 321 20.77 -10.65 -24.32
CA SER A 321 22.21 -10.86 -24.14
C SER A 321 22.93 -9.54 -23.82
N THR A 322 23.95 -9.59 -22.95
CA THR A 322 24.75 -8.43 -22.54
C THR A 322 25.87 -8.11 -23.54
N GLY A 323 26.49 -6.93 -23.44
CA GLY A 323 27.59 -6.51 -24.31
C GLY A 323 27.12 -6.00 -25.67
N SER A 324 28.04 -5.96 -26.64
CA SER A 324 27.75 -5.49 -28.01
C SER A 324 27.00 -6.58 -28.78
N GLN A 325 25.80 -6.24 -29.24
CA GLN A 325 24.88 -7.13 -29.94
C GLN A 325 24.44 -6.49 -31.26
N THR A 326 24.01 -7.32 -32.19
CA THR A 326 23.33 -6.87 -33.41
C THR A 326 21.84 -7.13 -33.25
N VAL A 327 21.03 -6.09 -33.38
CA VAL A 327 19.59 -6.22 -33.55
C VAL A 327 19.32 -6.25 -35.04
N ALA A 328 18.61 -7.25 -35.53
CA ALA A 328 18.35 -7.43 -36.96
C ALA A 328 16.89 -7.79 -37.24
N ALA A 329 16.27 -7.10 -38.19
CA ALA A 329 14.91 -7.35 -38.65
C ALA A 329 14.92 -8.14 -39.96
N ALA A 330 14.11 -9.18 -40.06
CA ALA A 330 13.82 -9.85 -41.32
C ALA A 330 12.67 -9.08 -42.00
N SER A 331 13.00 -8.30 -43.04
CA SER A 331 12.02 -7.46 -43.73
C SER A 331 12.05 -7.66 -45.24
N SER A 332 10.88 -7.53 -45.86
CA SER A 332 10.70 -7.44 -47.31
C SER A 332 10.66 -5.99 -47.83
N ALA A 333 10.64 -5.01 -46.93
CA ALA A 333 10.69 -3.58 -47.23
C ALA A 333 11.99 -2.93 -46.71
N ILE A 334 12.26 -1.72 -47.21
CA ILE A 334 13.26 -0.84 -46.61
C ILE A 334 12.66 -0.33 -45.30
N CYS A 335 13.30 -0.68 -44.19
CA CYS A 335 12.89 -0.23 -42.86
C CYS A 335 14.07 0.39 -42.14
N GLN A 336 13.77 1.42 -41.35
CA GLN A 336 14.68 1.92 -40.34
C GLN A 336 14.47 1.13 -39.05
N LEU A 337 15.57 0.64 -38.49
CA LEU A 337 15.57 -0.12 -37.24
C LEU A 337 16.25 0.68 -36.13
N SER A 338 15.56 0.86 -35.00
CA SER A 338 16.13 1.40 -33.77
C SER A 338 15.99 0.38 -32.65
N ALA A 339 16.92 0.39 -31.69
CA ALA A 339 16.88 -0.48 -30.53
C ALA A 339 17.34 0.24 -29.27
N LEU A 340 16.77 -0.15 -28.13
CA LEU A 340 16.98 0.44 -26.80
C LEU A 340 16.97 -0.62 -25.71
N THR A 341 17.61 -0.34 -24.58
CA THR A 341 17.52 -1.14 -23.34
C THR A 341 17.00 -0.35 -22.17
N TYR A 342 16.19 -1.02 -21.35
CA TYR A 342 15.73 -0.55 -20.04
C TYR A 342 16.13 -1.56 -18.98
N SER A 343 16.45 -1.09 -17.79
CA SER A 343 16.70 -1.89 -16.59
C SER A 343 15.61 -1.63 -15.54
N GLY A 344 15.49 -2.50 -14.55
CA GLY A 344 14.46 -2.37 -13.50
C GLY A 344 13.04 -2.70 -13.96
N VAL A 345 12.86 -3.42 -15.08
CA VAL A 345 11.55 -3.72 -15.67
C VAL A 345 11.03 -5.09 -15.20
N ASN A 346 9.73 -5.25 -15.00
CA ASN A 346 9.09 -6.52 -14.66
C ASN A 346 9.38 -7.60 -15.72
N GLN A 347 9.89 -8.75 -15.30
CA GLN A 347 10.33 -9.82 -16.20
C GLN A 347 9.23 -10.85 -16.52
N SER A 348 8.06 -10.75 -15.90
CA SER A 348 6.87 -11.57 -16.21
C SER A 348 5.81 -10.81 -16.99
N THR A 349 5.60 -9.53 -16.66
CA THR A 349 4.61 -8.64 -17.27
C THR A 349 5.26 -7.29 -17.58
N PRO A 350 6.14 -7.19 -18.59
CA PRO A 350 6.93 -5.99 -18.83
C PRO A 350 6.11 -4.77 -19.25
N PHE A 351 4.88 -4.94 -19.74
CA PHE A 351 4.03 -3.86 -20.24
C PHE A 351 2.72 -3.73 -19.47
N ASP A 352 2.23 -2.50 -19.34
CA ASP A 352 0.96 -2.18 -18.72
C ASP A 352 -0.21 -2.43 -19.69
N THR A 353 -0.94 -3.51 -19.44
CA THR A 353 -2.07 -3.92 -20.29
C THR A 353 -3.30 -3.01 -20.18
N ASN A 354 -3.35 -2.11 -19.21
CA ASN A 354 -4.44 -1.14 -19.05
C ASN A 354 -4.16 0.19 -19.79
N PHE A 355 -3.05 0.27 -20.52
CA PHE A 355 -2.66 1.47 -21.26
C PHE A 355 -3.48 1.63 -22.55
N ASP A 356 -4.72 2.13 -22.43
CA ASP A 356 -5.67 2.71 -23.43
C ASP A 356 -5.83 2.11 -24.84
N GLY A 357 -5.18 1.00 -25.17
CA GLY A 357 -5.23 0.36 -26.49
C GLY A 357 -6.17 -0.83 -26.54
N ALA A 358 -7.00 -0.90 -27.60
CA ALA A 358 -7.69 -2.14 -27.93
C ALA A 358 -6.65 -3.23 -28.25
N SER A 359 -6.60 -4.26 -27.40
CA SER A 359 -5.78 -5.48 -27.55
C SER A 359 -4.26 -5.37 -27.43
N HIS A 360 -3.64 -4.17 -27.31
CA HIS A 360 -2.18 -4.04 -27.44
C HIS A 360 -1.43 -3.07 -26.50
N SER A 361 -2.01 -2.59 -25.39
CA SER A 361 -1.23 -1.88 -24.34
C SER A 361 -0.45 -0.64 -24.82
N TYR A 362 -0.99 0.10 -25.80
CA TYR A 362 -0.34 1.28 -26.39
C TYR A 362 -1.37 2.40 -26.67
N VAL A 363 -0.89 3.64 -26.74
CA VAL A 363 -1.65 4.82 -27.18
C VAL A 363 -1.11 5.30 -28.52
N LYS A 364 -2.02 5.53 -29.48
CA LYS A 364 -1.71 6.17 -30.77
C LYS A 364 -2.24 7.60 -30.80
N ASN A 365 -1.42 8.55 -31.26
CA ASN A 365 -1.84 9.93 -31.49
C ASN A 365 -1.35 10.42 -32.86
N LEU A 366 -2.30 10.87 -33.69
CA LEU A 366 -2.07 11.35 -35.04
C LEU A 366 -2.39 12.85 -35.15
N ASN A 367 -1.40 13.63 -35.58
CA ASN A 367 -1.52 15.06 -35.86
C ASN A 367 -1.21 15.30 -37.33
N ALA A 368 -2.24 15.63 -38.11
CA ALA A 368 -2.18 15.72 -39.56
C ALA A 368 -1.31 16.89 -40.08
N SER A 369 -1.06 17.91 -39.26
CA SER A 369 -0.16 19.02 -39.59
C SER A 369 0.29 19.75 -38.32
N VAL A 370 1.60 19.77 -38.09
CA VAL A 370 2.25 20.40 -36.94
C VAL A 370 3.23 21.43 -37.47
N SER A 371 3.05 22.70 -37.11
CA SER A 371 3.93 23.77 -37.58
C SER A 371 5.30 23.76 -36.90
N PRO A 372 6.35 24.30 -37.55
CA PRO A 372 7.67 24.46 -36.95
C PRO A 372 7.59 25.12 -35.56
N GLY A 373 8.32 24.57 -34.60
CA GLY A 373 8.37 25.05 -33.22
C GLY A 373 7.12 24.75 -32.37
N THR A 374 6.17 23.96 -32.89
CA THR A 374 4.98 23.53 -32.14
C THR A 374 5.24 22.19 -31.45
N GLU A 375 4.89 22.12 -30.16
CA GLU A 375 4.92 20.89 -29.38
C GLU A 375 3.57 20.19 -29.42
N VAL A 376 3.58 18.87 -29.64
CA VAL A 376 2.42 17.99 -29.60
C VAL A 376 2.60 17.02 -28.44
N THR A 377 1.53 16.81 -27.67
CA THR A 377 1.54 15.92 -26.51
C THR A 377 0.74 14.67 -26.77
N THR A 378 1.35 13.51 -26.52
CA THR A 378 0.67 12.21 -26.49
C THR A 378 0.44 11.82 -25.04
N THR A 379 -0.83 11.57 -24.68
CA THR A 379 -1.27 11.30 -23.31
C THR A 379 -1.93 9.95 -23.22
N GLY A 380 -1.47 9.11 -22.29
CA GLY A 380 -2.17 7.90 -21.84
C GLY A 380 -2.95 8.24 -20.58
N THR A 381 -4.22 7.84 -20.51
CA THR A 381 -5.17 8.27 -19.47
C THR A 381 -5.40 7.26 -18.36
N THR A 382 -4.92 6.01 -18.53
CA THR A 382 -4.90 4.98 -17.48
C THR A 382 -3.58 4.21 -17.47
N HIS A 383 -2.85 4.27 -16.34
CA HIS A 383 -1.71 3.38 -16.06
C HIS A 383 -1.68 2.93 -14.58
N VAL A 384 -1.12 1.75 -14.32
CA VAL A 384 -0.78 1.31 -12.94
C VAL A 384 0.39 2.13 -12.39
N ASP A 385 0.45 2.31 -11.06
CA ASP A 385 1.52 3.02 -10.38
C ASP A 385 2.91 2.58 -10.88
N ASN A 386 3.78 3.57 -11.15
CA ASN A 386 5.20 3.43 -11.52
C ASN A 386 5.50 2.95 -12.95
N SER A 387 4.54 2.98 -13.88
CA SER A 387 4.81 2.68 -15.29
C SER A 387 5.73 3.73 -15.96
N TYR A 388 6.65 3.31 -16.85
CA TYR A 388 7.56 4.20 -17.60
C TYR A 388 7.16 4.30 -19.08
N ALA A 389 6.88 5.52 -19.55
CA ALA A 389 6.38 5.76 -20.90
C ALA A 389 7.51 5.83 -21.95
N VAL A 390 7.30 5.13 -23.07
CA VAL A 390 8.26 4.97 -24.17
C VAL A 390 7.55 5.35 -25.45
N LEU A 391 8.04 6.37 -26.17
CA LEU A 391 7.42 6.90 -27.38
C LEU A 391 8.32 6.70 -28.61
N ALA A 392 7.73 6.35 -29.76
CA ALA A 392 8.37 6.45 -31.07
C ALA A 392 7.50 7.18 -32.09
N ASP A 393 8.14 7.68 -33.14
CA ASP A 393 7.57 8.54 -34.18
C ASP A 393 7.92 8.09 -35.62
N ASN A 394 7.43 8.87 -36.60
CA ASN A 394 7.52 8.60 -38.03
C ASN A 394 8.88 8.99 -38.67
N TYR A 395 9.17 8.31 -39.78
CA TYR A 395 10.37 8.30 -40.59
C TYR A 395 10.81 9.63 -41.27
N GLN A 396 10.02 10.70 -41.34
CA GLN A 396 10.34 11.87 -42.20
C GLN A 396 10.70 13.18 -41.51
N VAL A 397 10.85 13.24 -40.17
CA VAL A 397 10.86 14.53 -39.47
C VAL A 397 12.08 14.73 -38.56
N ASP A 398 12.70 15.92 -38.65
CA ASP A 398 13.57 16.46 -37.60
C ASP A 398 12.70 16.88 -36.40
N ILE A 399 12.42 15.94 -35.50
CA ILE A 399 11.70 16.21 -34.24
C ILE A 399 12.60 15.93 -33.05
N THR A 400 12.38 16.68 -31.98
CA THR A 400 13.10 16.52 -30.72
C THR A 400 12.14 16.32 -29.56
N GLY A 401 12.62 15.75 -28.46
CA GLY A 401 11.85 15.69 -27.21
C GLY A 401 11.40 17.08 -26.77
N GLY A 402 10.12 17.22 -26.43
CA GLY A 402 9.51 18.43 -25.91
C GLY A 402 9.91 18.75 -24.45
N ALA A 403 9.13 19.59 -23.77
CA ALA A 403 9.48 20.09 -22.44
C ALA A 403 9.67 18.97 -21.39
N ASN A 404 8.85 17.91 -21.48
CA ASN A 404 8.85 16.77 -20.57
C ASN A 404 9.62 15.57 -21.11
N ALA A 405 10.34 15.71 -22.22
CA ALA A 405 10.96 14.59 -22.89
C ALA A 405 12.44 14.81 -23.24
N THR A 406 13.16 13.72 -23.39
CA THR A 406 14.54 13.70 -23.90
C THR A 406 14.59 12.75 -25.08
N GLU A 407 14.97 13.28 -26.23
CA GLU A 407 15.35 12.47 -27.38
C GLU A 407 16.76 11.92 -27.12
N ARG A 408 16.91 10.59 -27.13
CA ARG A 408 18.23 9.92 -26.99
C ARG A 408 18.63 9.12 -28.22
N VAL A 409 17.66 8.77 -29.05
CA VAL A 409 17.84 8.09 -30.33
C VAL A 409 16.99 8.83 -31.34
N PRO A 410 17.43 8.97 -32.60
CA PRO A 410 16.56 9.45 -33.65
C PRO A 410 15.27 8.63 -33.63
N LYS A 411 14.13 9.31 -33.53
CA LYS A 411 12.79 8.74 -33.63
C LYS A 411 12.29 7.96 -32.40
N ALA A 412 12.98 8.11 -31.27
CA ALA A 412 12.60 7.52 -29.99
C ALA A 412 12.78 8.52 -28.84
N VAL A 413 11.66 8.90 -28.24
CA VAL A 413 11.57 9.99 -27.26
C VAL A 413 11.06 9.42 -25.93
N TYR A 414 11.68 9.84 -24.83
CA TYR A 414 11.39 9.32 -23.49
C TYR A 414 11.11 10.41 -22.49
N ASP A 415 10.35 10.08 -21.45
CA ASP A 415 10.16 10.99 -20.33
C ASP A 415 11.52 11.35 -19.69
N ARG A 416 11.74 12.65 -19.49
CA ARG A 416 12.97 13.22 -18.91
C ARG A 416 13.05 12.97 -17.40
N GLY A 417 11.95 12.62 -16.75
CA GLY A 417 11.90 12.27 -15.34
C GLY A 417 12.42 10.86 -15.07
N SER A 418 13.30 10.70 -14.08
CA SER A 418 13.54 9.41 -13.40
C SER A 418 12.34 9.01 -12.52
N VAL A 419 11.13 9.33 -12.96
CA VAL A 419 9.98 9.55 -12.08
C VAL A 419 9.04 8.37 -12.22
N THR A 420 8.95 7.61 -11.14
CA THR A 420 7.77 6.84 -10.78
C THR A 420 6.52 7.71 -11.02
N HIS A 421 5.78 7.45 -12.09
CA HIS A 421 4.51 8.14 -12.34
C HIS A 421 3.44 7.58 -11.39
N PRO A 422 2.87 8.39 -10.48
CA PRO A 422 1.68 7.98 -9.74
C PRO A 422 0.57 7.60 -10.73
N ALA A 423 -0.30 6.65 -10.37
CA ALA A 423 -1.43 6.23 -11.17
C ALA A 423 -2.24 7.45 -11.64
N GLY A 424 -2.58 7.50 -12.93
CA GLY A 424 -3.22 8.67 -13.54
C GLY A 424 -2.95 8.77 -15.03
N SER A 425 -2.50 9.94 -15.47
CA SER A 425 -2.13 10.19 -16.87
C SER A 425 -0.64 10.47 -17.03
N VAL A 426 -0.01 9.89 -18.05
CA VAL A 426 1.37 10.19 -18.47
C VAL A 426 1.35 10.85 -19.85
N SER A 427 2.17 11.89 -20.03
CA SER A 427 2.19 12.72 -21.22
C SER A 427 3.60 12.96 -21.72
N ILE A 428 3.90 12.54 -22.95
CA ILE A 428 5.18 12.82 -23.62
C ILE A 428 4.95 13.86 -24.71
N GLY A 429 5.78 14.90 -24.69
CA GLY A 429 5.77 15.97 -25.68
C GLY A 429 6.82 15.79 -26.78
N ILE A 430 6.46 16.13 -28.01
CA ILE A 430 7.34 16.10 -29.19
C ILE A 430 7.29 17.46 -29.87
N LEU A 431 8.46 18.03 -30.14
CA LEU A 431 8.61 19.31 -30.82
C LEU A 431 8.90 19.09 -32.30
N ASN A 432 8.12 19.74 -33.18
CA ASN A 432 8.51 19.85 -34.59
C ASN A 432 9.70 20.81 -34.73
N ASN A 433 10.89 20.29 -35.00
CA ASN A 433 12.10 21.08 -35.23
C ASN A 433 12.45 21.20 -36.73
N SER A 434 11.57 20.71 -37.61
CA SER A 434 11.74 20.85 -39.05
C SER A 434 11.45 22.28 -39.50
N GLY A 435 11.99 22.65 -40.66
CA GLY A 435 11.70 23.94 -41.30
C GLY A 435 10.32 24.01 -41.96
N SER A 436 9.48 22.98 -41.84
CA SER A 436 8.20 22.80 -42.55
C SER A 436 7.09 22.29 -41.63
N ASN A 437 5.84 22.33 -42.13
CA ASN A 437 4.74 21.64 -41.46
C ASN A 437 4.88 20.13 -41.63
N GLU A 438 4.67 19.38 -40.56
CA GLU A 438 4.93 17.94 -40.53
C GLU A 438 3.73 17.15 -40.06
N LEU A 439 3.61 15.91 -40.53
CA LEU A 439 2.66 14.94 -40.00
C LEU A 439 3.35 14.18 -38.87
N ILE A 440 2.75 14.20 -37.68
CA ILE A 440 3.28 13.52 -36.50
C ILE A 440 2.33 12.37 -36.14
N ASP A 441 2.80 11.13 -36.33
CA ASP A 441 2.11 9.90 -35.93
C ASP A 441 2.95 9.23 -34.84
N THR A 442 2.38 9.05 -33.65
CA THR A 442 3.13 8.68 -32.45
C THR A 442 2.49 7.50 -31.74
N PHE A 443 3.35 6.66 -31.20
CA PHE A 443 2.94 5.48 -30.45
C PHE A 443 3.65 5.49 -29.10
N MET A 444 2.87 5.33 -28.04
CA MET A 444 3.36 5.32 -26.68
C MET A 444 3.00 4.00 -26.00
N ILE A 445 3.94 3.42 -25.26
CA ILE A 445 3.73 2.24 -24.42
C ILE A 445 4.17 2.54 -22.97
N ALA A 446 3.74 1.71 -22.03
CA ALA A 446 4.08 1.83 -20.62
C ALA A 446 4.77 0.56 -20.10
N LEU A 447 5.99 0.68 -19.56
CA LEU A 447 6.75 -0.41 -18.94
C LEU A 447 6.42 -0.54 -17.45
N GLN A 448 6.27 -1.76 -16.92
CA GLN A 448 6.06 -1.99 -15.49
C GLN A 448 7.39 -2.20 -14.75
N PRO A 449 7.59 -1.64 -13.54
CA PRO A 449 8.83 -1.84 -12.79
C PRO A 449 8.89 -3.23 -12.17
N ALA A 450 10.11 -3.71 -11.89
CA ALA A 450 10.30 -4.93 -11.12
C ALA A 450 9.96 -4.70 -9.63
N ASN A 451 9.30 -5.69 -9.03
CA ASN A 451 8.97 -5.74 -7.61
C ASN A 451 10.20 -5.96 -6.72
#